data_AF-A0AAD3QWI4-F1
#
_entry.id   AF-A0AAD3QWI4-F1
#
_cell.length_a   1.000
_cell.length_b   1.000
_cell.length_c   1.000
_cell.angle_alpha   90.00
_cell.angle_beta   90.00
_cell.angle_gamma   90.00
#
_symmetry.space_group_name_H-M   'P 1'
#
loop_
_entity.id
_entity.type
_entity.pdbx_description
1 polymer ?
#
loop_
_entity_poly.entity_id
_entity_poly.type
_entity_poly.pdbx_seq_one_letter_code
_entity_poly.pdbx_strand_id
1 'polypeptide(L)'
;CRTVKITILGDEGVPVQVDGEAWIQPPGYIKIIHKNRTQTLTRDRAFESTLKSWEDKQKCEFPRTPPPQPPQPPLSSQPEIVSEEEASLVSEFGQAAGALIRSIREVAQSHHSLEQELAHAVNASSKAMDVVYANSKSSGALSCSVVVQMVSNVKALLSETELLLTGKMSMQLDPPQQEQLNAALNSVAQQLRRLADIPWLCPVIDPSDHEGPLTDFSKRSRSAKFRLVPKFKKDKNNKNKET
;
A
#
# COMPACT_ATOMS: atom_id res chain seq x y z
N CYS A 1 22.73 -9.21 1.21
CA CYS A 1 23.43 -7.91 1.34
C CYS A 1 22.62 -6.85 0.62
N ARG A 2 22.40 -5.67 1.22
CA ARG A 2 21.68 -4.56 0.57
C ARG A 2 22.71 -3.56 0.07
N THR A 3 22.50 -3.04 -1.13
CA THR A 3 23.39 -2.03 -1.73
C THR A 3 22.55 -0.79 -2.01
N VAL A 4 23.02 0.36 -1.54
CA VAL A 4 22.45 1.67 -1.88
C VAL A 4 23.39 2.34 -2.88
N LYS A 5 22.85 2.82 -3.99
CA LYS A 5 23.59 3.59 -5.00
C LYS A 5 22.98 4.98 -5.08
N ILE A 6 23.78 5.99 -4.75
CA ILE A 6 23.41 7.40 -4.90
C ILE A 6 24.12 7.90 -6.16
N THR A 7 23.38 8.41 -7.13
CA THR A 7 23.94 8.97 -8.37
C THR A 7 23.92 10.48 -8.28
N ILE A 8 25.06 11.12 -8.47
CA ILE A 8 25.23 12.57 -8.49
C ILE A 8 25.34 12.99 -9.95
N LEU A 9 24.36 13.76 -10.42
CA LEU A 9 24.28 14.28 -11.78
C LEU A 9 24.64 15.77 -11.79
N GLY A 10 25.20 16.26 -12.90
CA GLY A 10 25.68 17.63 -13.04
C GLY A 10 27.19 17.70 -13.30
N ASP A 11 27.73 18.91 -13.38
CA ASP A 11 29.16 19.23 -13.50
C ASP A 11 29.79 19.69 -12.19
N GLU A 12 28.98 20.10 -11.21
CA GLU A 12 29.41 20.52 -9.88
C GLU A 12 29.43 19.35 -8.87
N GLY A 13 30.43 19.33 -7.99
CA GLY A 13 30.55 18.32 -6.93
C GLY A 13 29.64 18.61 -5.73
N VAL A 14 29.18 17.56 -5.04
CA VAL A 14 28.30 17.68 -3.87
C VAL A 14 29.15 17.68 -2.59
N PRO A 15 28.92 18.63 -1.64
CA PRO A 15 29.60 18.59 -0.36
C PRO A 15 29.13 17.38 0.46
N VAL A 16 30.08 16.59 0.92
CA VAL A 16 29.86 15.40 1.75
C VAL A 16 30.79 15.43 2.95
N GLN A 17 30.36 14.87 4.07
CA GLN A 17 31.17 14.74 5.27
C GLN A 17 31.52 13.27 5.49
N VAL A 18 32.81 12.95 5.54
CA VAL A 18 33.32 11.60 5.74
C VAL A 18 34.23 11.63 6.97
N ASP A 19 33.89 10.85 7.99
CA ASP A 19 34.66 10.72 9.25
C ASP A 19 34.99 12.06 9.95
N GLY A 20 34.12 13.07 9.77
CA GLY A 20 34.29 14.39 10.36
C GLY A 20 34.97 15.42 9.46
N GLU A 21 35.56 14.99 8.34
CA GLU A 21 36.22 15.87 7.38
C GLU A 21 35.28 16.28 6.25
N ALA A 22 35.46 17.50 5.74
CA ALA A 22 34.69 18.03 4.62
C ALA A 22 35.31 17.61 3.28
N TRP A 23 34.52 16.98 2.43
CA TRP A 23 34.92 16.48 1.12
C TRP A 23 33.94 16.96 0.04
N ILE A 24 34.43 17.13 -1.20
CA ILE A 24 33.57 17.38 -2.36
C ILE A 24 33.54 16.11 -3.21
N GLN A 25 32.36 15.50 -3.33
CA GLN A 25 32.16 14.33 -4.16
C GLN A 25 31.91 14.78 -5.61
N PRO A 26 32.81 14.48 -6.56
CA PRO A 26 32.57 14.81 -7.97
C PRO A 26 31.37 14.03 -8.54
N PRO A 27 30.78 14.52 -9.66
CA PRO A 27 29.70 13.83 -10.36
C PRO A 27 30.04 12.36 -10.66
N GLY A 28 29.08 11.47 -10.44
CA GLY A 28 29.33 10.03 -10.46
C GLY A 28 28.35 9.25 -9.58
N TYR A 29 28.83 8.22 -8.88
CA TYR A 29 27.98 7.49 -7.95
C TYR A 29 28.71 7.08 -6.66
N ILE A 30 28.01 7.21 -5.54
CA ILE A 30 28.42 6.68 -4.23
C ILE A 30 27.73 5.33 -4.04
N LYS A 31 28.50 4.27 -3.74
CA LYS A 31 28.00 2.91 -3.53
C LYS A 31 28.21 2.46 -2.09
N ILE A 32 27.13 2.36 -1.33
CA ILE A 32 27.14 1.87 0.06
C ILE A 32 26.75 0.40 0.06
N ILE A 33 27.68 -0.47 0.45
CA ILE A 33 27.47 -1.92 0.51
C ILE A 33 27.29 -2.34 1.97
N HIS A 34 26.08 -2.73 2.33
CA HIS A 34 25.77 -3.16 3.69
C HIS A 34 26.17 -4.64 3.87
N LYS A 35 27.34 -4.84 4.48
CA LYS A 35 27.99 -6.16 4.63
C LYS A 35 27.38 -7.05 5.72
N ASN A 36 26.69 -6.49 6.72
CA ASN A 36 26.03 -7.25 7.80
C ASN A 36 24.50 -7.17 7.68
N ARG A 37 23.73 -8.16 8.13
CA ARG A 37 22.26 -8.00 8.26
C ARG A 37 21.96 -7.37 9.62
N THR A 38 22.18 -6.07 9.76
CA THR A 38 21.74 -5.34 10.96
C THR A 38 20.21 -5.32 10.96
N GLN A 39 19.62 -6.11 11.86
CA GLN A 39 18.23 -5.97 12.22
C GLN A 39 18.15 -4.76 13.16
N THR A 40 17.29 -3.78 12.86
CA THR A 40 17.09 -2.63 13.74
C THR A 40 16.59 -3.14 15.10
N LEU A 41 17.49 -3.21 16.09
CA LEU A 41 17.22 -3.77 17.42
C LEU A 41 16.43 -2.81 18.32
N THR A 42 16.36 -1.53 17.94
CA THR A 42 15.67 -0.51 18.70
C THR A 42 14.74 0.24 17.77
N ARG A 43 13.43 0.15 18.05
CA ARG A 43 12.42 0.92 17.35
C ARG A 43 12.49 2.37 17.85
N ASP A 44 13.43 3.13 17.31
CA ASP A 44 13.64 4.52 17.69
C ASP A 44 12.59 5.42 17.03
N ARG A 45 11.72 5.99 17.87
CA ARG A 45 10.58 6.80 17.41
C ARG A 45 11.02 8.10 16.75
N ALA A 46 12.16 8.66 17.16
CA ALA A 46 12.70 9.88 16.58
C ALA A 46 13.24 9.59 15.17
N PHE A 47 13.98 8.49 15.00
CA PHE A 47 14.45 8.02 13.69
C PHE A 47 13.29 7.71 12.74
N GLU A 48 12.26 6.99 13.20
CA GLU A 48 11.04 6.73 12.39
C GLU A 48 10.34 8.04 12.00
N SER A 49 10.28 9.03 12.90
CA SER A 49 9.70 10.34 12.64
C SER A 49 10.52 11.16 11.63
N THR A 50 11.84 11.14 11.73
CA THR A 50 12.74 11.84 10.78
C THR A 50 12.67 11.19 9.40
N LEU A 51 12.66 9.86 9.31
CA LEU A 51 12.47 9.13 8.04
C LEU A 51 11.15 9.51 7.38
N LYS A 52 10.06 9.48 8.16
CA LYS A 52 8.73 9.83 7.67
C LYS A 52 8.64 11.28 7.23
N SER A 53 9.26 12.21 7.97
CA SER A 53 9.34 13.62 7.59
C SER A 53 10.18 13.83 6.33
N TRP A 54 11.23 13.04 6.12
CA TRP A 54 12.05 13.09 4.92
C TRP A 54 11.30 12.54 3.70
N GLU A 55 10.56 11.44 3.86
CA GLU A 55 9.67 10.89 2.82
C GLU A 55 8.54 11.86 2.45
N ASP A 56 7.99 12.58 3.43
CA ASP A 56 6.96 13.60 3.24
C ASP A 56 7.52 14.83 2.49
N LYS A 57 8.71 15.31 2.88
CA LYS A 57 9.40 16.39 2.15
C LYS A 57 9.74 16.03 0.71
N GLN A 58 10.23 14.81 0.46
CA GLN A 58 10.50 14.35 -0.91
C GLN A 58 9.23 14.26 -1.77
N LYS A 59 8.06 14.06 -1.16
CA LYS A 59 6.76 14.11 -1.86
C LYS A 59 6.30 15.54 -2.17
N CYS A 60 6.82 16.54 -1.47
CA CYS A 60 6.44 17.95 -1.63
C CYS A 60 7.44 18.79 -2.47
N GLU A 61 8.72 18.41 -2.55
CA GLU A 61 9.78 19.28 -3.10
C GLU A 61 10.22 19.00 -4.55
N PHE A 62 9.63 18.02 -5.27
CA PHE A 62 10.00 17.75 -6.68
C PHE A 62 8.84 17.97 -7.67
N PRO A 63 8.60 19.22 -8.13
CA PRO A 63 8.28 19.44 -9.53
C PRO A 63 9.56 19.11 -10.32
N ARG A 64 9.67 17.90 -10.87
CA ARG A 64 10.80 17.55 -11.73
C ARG A 64 10.79 18.44 -12.98
N THR A 65 11.66 19.45 -13.03
CA THR A 65 12.14 19.99 -14.31
C THR A 65 12.99 18.92 -15.00
N PRO A 66 12.64 18.46 -16.21
CA PRO A 66 13.43 17.44 -16.90
C PRO A 66 14.72 18.04 -17.49
N PRO A 67 15.87 17.35 -17.44
CA PRO A 67 17.04 17.71 -18.24
C PRO A 67 16.78 17.43 -19.73
N PRO A 68 17.46 18.13 -20.66
CA PRO A 68 17.24 17.94 -22.09
C PRO A 68 17.82 16.59 -22.54
N GLN A 69 16.94 15.62 -22.83
CA GLN A 69 17.30 14.37 -23.50
C GLN A 69 16.32 14.05 -24.65
N PRO A 70 16.79 13.30 -25.67
CA PRO A 70 16.20 13.22 -27.02
C PRO A 70 14.85 12.48 -27.01
N PRO A 71 14.03 12.64 -28.07
CA PRO A 71 12.63 12.23 -28.06
C PRO A 71 12.48 10.71 -27.92
N GLN A 72 12.10 10.26 -26.73
CA GLN A 72 11.57 8.93 -26.48
C GLN A 72 10.10 9.07 -26.05
N PRO A 73 9.21 8.17 -26.48
CA PRO A 73 7.77 8.27 -26.23
C PRO A 73 7.48 8.18 -24.71
N PRO A 74 6.60 9.03 -24.16
CA PRO A 74 6.48 9.21 -22.72
C PRO A 74 5.73 8.05 -22.05
N LEU A 75 6.41 7.36 -21.12
CA LEU A 75 5.79 6.50 -20.09
C LEU A 75 5.62 7.24 -18.77
N SER A 76 5.30 8.54 -18.81
CA SER A 76 5.05 9.38 -17.64
C SER A 76 3.73 10.10 -17.81
N SER A 77 2.63 9.37 -17.60
CA SER A 77 1.27 9.92 -17.66
C SER A 77 0.50 9.47 -16.42
N GLN A 78 0.95 9.89 -15.23
CA GLN A 78 0.01 9.98 -14.12
C GLN A 78 -0.58 11.40 -14.20
N PRO A 79 -1.90 11.56 -14.43
CA PRO A 79 -2.53 12.85 -14.25
C PRO A 79 -2.32 13.28 -12.80
N GLU A 80 -1.95 14.52 -12.54
CA GLU A 80 -1.95 15.05 -11.16
C GLU A 80 -3.40 15.26 -10.67
N ILE A 81 -4.32 15.43 -11.64
CA ILE A 81 -5.73 15.71 -11.46
C ILE A 81 -6.53 14.76 -12.38
N VAL A 82 -7.57 14.14 -11.82
CA VAL A 82 -8.51 13.25 -12.51
C VAL A 82 -9.37 14.07 -13.50
N SER A 83 -9.52 13.60 -14.75
CA SER A 83 -10.40 14.21 -15.75
C SER A 83 -11.87 14.13 -15.34
N GLU A 84 -12.74 14.95 -15.92
CA GLU A 84 -14.18 14.96 -15.61
C GLU A 84 -14.84 13.59 -15.90
N GLU A 85 -14.44 12.93 -16.98
CA GLU A 85 -14.92 11.59 -17.34
C GLU A 85 -14.46 10.53 -16.34
N GLU A 86 -13.19 10.61 -15.91
CA GLU A 86 -12.61 9.71 -14.92
C GLU A 86 -13.24 9.95 -13.53
N ALA A 87 -13.58 11.20 -13.19
CA ALA A 87 -14.26 11.56 -11.94
C ALA A 87 -15.66 10.94 -11.86
N SER A 88 -16.38 10.85 -12.98
CA SER A 88 -17.66 10.12 -13.04
C SER A 88 -17.47 8.63 -12.75
N LEU A 89 -16.48 7.98 -13.38
CA LEU A 89 -16.18 6.57 -13.16
C LEU A 89 -15.78 6.30 -11.70
N VAL A 90 -14.97 7.18 -11.11
CA VAL A 90 -14.56 7.12 -9.71
C VAL A 90 -15.76 7.30 -8.77
N SER A 91 -16.72 8.18 -9.12
CA SER A 91 -17.96 8.37 -8.37
C SER A 91 -18.86 7.14 -8.43
N GLU A 92 -19.06 6.54 -9.61
CA GLU A 92 -19.84 5.30 -9.78
C GLU A 92 -19.22 4.14 -9.00
N PHE A 93 -17.90 3.99 -9.07
CA PHE A 93 -17.15 3.02 -8.27
C PHE A 93 -17.33 3.26 -6.77
N GLY A 94 -17.21 4.52 -6.32
CA GLY A 94 -17.46 4.90 -4.93
C GLY A 94 -18.89 4.57 -4.48
N GLN A 95 -19.89 4.79 -5.33
CA GLN A 95 -21.29 4.43 -5.02
C GLN A 95 -21.48 2.91 -4.88
N ALA A 96 -20.90 2.12 -5.79
CA ALA A 96 -20.93 0.66 -5.69
C ALA A 96 -20.22 0.17 -4.43
N ALA A 97 -19.06 0.72 -4.10
CA ALA A 97 -18.31 0.42 -2.88
C ALA A 97 -19.11 0.79 -1.61
N GLY A 98 -19.79 1.93 -1.64
CA GLY A 98 -20.68 2.37 -0.56
C GLY A 98 -21.88 1.45 -0.36
N ALA A 99 -22.45 0.92 -1.45
CA ALA A 99 -23.51 -0.08 -1.40
C ALA A 99 -23.02 -1.40 -0.79
N LEU A 100 -21.80 -1.85 -1.14
CA LEU A 100 -21.17 -3.01 -0.54
C LEU A 100 -20.96 -2.82 0.97
N ILE A 101 -20.39 -1.70 1.40
CA ILE A 101 -20.20 -1.38 2.83
C ILE A 101 -21.53 -1.40 3.58
N ARG A 102 -22.60 -0.85 2.99
CA ARG A 102 -23.93 -0.83 3.61
C ARG A 102 -24.50 -2.23 3.75
N SER A 103 -24.42 -3.04 2.69
CA SER A 103 -24.86 -4.45 2.73
C SER A 103 -24.08 -5.26 3.77
N ILE A 104 -22.76 -5.08 3.87
CA ILE A 104 -21.95 -5.73 4.91
C ILE A 104 -22.42 -5.32 6.31
N ARG A 105 -22.67 -4.03 6.54
CA ARG A 105 -23.17 -3.53 7.83
C ARG A 105 -24.57 -4.03 8.17
N GLU A 106 -25.44 -4.19 7.19
CA GLU A 106 -26.79 -4.75 7.37
C GLU A 106 -26.70 -6.23 7.78
N VAL A 107 -25.92 -7.04 7.07
CA VAL A 107 -25.73 -8.46 7.38
C VAL A 107 -25.02 -8.65 8.72
N ALA A 108 -24.06 -7.77 9.06
CA ALA A 108 -23.35 -7.76 10.33
C ALA A 108 -24.26 -7.62 11.56
N GLN A 109 -25.46 -7.03 11.42
CA GLN A 109 -26.42 -6.91 12.53
C GLN A 109 -26.91 -8.27 13.04
N SER A 110 -26.98 -9.26 12.14
CA SER A 110 -27.37 -10.63 12.47
C SER A 110 -26.17 -11.56 12.63
N HIS A 111 -24.99 -11.16 12.12
CA HIS A 111 -23.78 -11.98 12.06
C HIS A 111 -22.54 -11.23 12.56
N HIS A 112 -22.34 -11.16 13.87
CA HIS A 112 -21.20 -10.47 14.50
C HIS A 112 -19.83 -10.99 14.05
N SER A 113 -19.73 -12.26 13.65
CA SER A 113 -18.50 -12.84 13.11
C SER A 113 -18.11 -12.21 11.77
N LEU A 114 -19.08 -11.72 10.98
CA LEU A 114 -18.84 -10.99 9.73
C LEU A 114 -18.30 -9.59 10.04
N GLU A 115 -18.91 -8.93 11.03
CA GLU A 115 -18.46 -7.63 11.52
C GLU A 115 -17.00 -7.68 11.99
N GLN A 116 -16.66 -8.68 12.82
CA GLN A 116 -15.33 -8.81 13.40
C GLN A 116 -14.23 -8.98 12.34
N GLU A 117 -14.50 -9.74 11.27
CA GLU A 117 -13.52 -9.98 10.22
C GLU A 117 -13.37 -8.78 9.29
N LEU A 118 -14.48 -8.13 8.92
CA LEU A 118 -14.47 -7.07 7.92
C LEU A 118 -14.34 -5.66 8.50
N ALA A 119 -14.39 -5.49 9.83
CA ALA A 119 -14.38 -4.17 10.48
C ALA A 119 -13.22 -3.29 10.02
N HIS A 120 -12.00 -3.84 9.92
CA HIS A 120 -10.83 -3.07 9.50
C HIS A 120 -10.92 -2.66 8.03
N ALA A 121 -11.25 -3.59 7.14
CA ALA A 121 -11.37 -3.33 5.71
C ALA A 121 -12.52 -2.35 5.38
N VAL A 122 -13.66 -2.49 6.04
CA VAL A 122 -14.83 -1.60 5.90
C VAL A 122 -14.50 -0.19 6.37
N ASN A 123 -13.87 -0.04 7.54
CA ASN A 123 -13.54 1.28 8.07
C ASN A 123 -12.43 1.97 7.25
N ALA A 124 -11.42 1.22 6.80
CA ALA A 124 -10.38 1.75 5.92
C ALA A 124 -10.95 2.23 4.58
N SER A 125 -11.82 1.42 3.96
CA SER A 125 -12.50 1.77 2.70
C SER A 125 -13.41 2.98 2.87
N SER A 126 -14.24 3.02 3.91
CA SER A 126 -15.13 4.15 4.21
C SER A 126 -14.34 5.44 4.37
N LYS A 127 -13.23 5.41 5.13
CA LYS A 127 -12.38 6.59 5.33
C LYS A 127 -11.72 7.06 4.03
N ALA A 128 -11.23 6.14 3.20
CA ALA A 128 -10.62 6.50 1.93
C ALA A 128 -11.65 7.13 0.97
N MET A 129 -12.89 6.63 0.97
CA MET A 129 -14.00 7.22 0.23
C MET A 129 -14.37 8.61 0.74
N ASP A 130 -14.43 8.81 2.06
CA ASP A 130 -14.73 10.12 2.65
C ASP A 130 -13.71 11.19 2.22
N VAL A 131 -12.43 10.82 2.10
CA VAL A 131 -11.38 11.71 1.62
C VAL A 131 -11.59 12.08 0.15
N VAL A 132 -11.98 11.12 -0.71
CA VAL A 132 -12.34 11.40 -2.11
C VAL A 132 -13.53 12.37 -2.20
N TYR A 133 -14.60 12.11 -1.45
CA TYR A 133 -15.80 12.97 -1.46
C TYR A 133 -15.59 14.34 -0.83
N ALA A 134 -14.68 14.47 0.14
CA ALA A 134 -14.31 15.77 0.71
C ALA A 134 -13.49 16.58 -0.29
N ASN A 135 -12.54 15.94 -0.98
CA ASN A 135 -11.63 16.60 -1.91
C ASN A 135 -12.36 17.09 -3.18
N SER A 136 -13.34 16.32 -3.68
CA SER A 136 -14.19 16.77 -4.79
C SER A 136 -15.02 18.00 -4.45
N LYS A 137 -15.40 18.20 -3.18
CA LYS A 137 -16.18 19.36 -2.73
C LYS A 137 -15.35 20.61 -2.41
N SER A 138 -14.11 20.43 -1.94
CA SER A 138 -13.28 21.54 -1.46
C SER A 138 -12.38 22.16 -2.52
N SER A 139 -11.84 21.35 -3.43
CA SER A 139 -10.77 21.77 -4.34
C SER A 139 -11.16 21.71 -5.82
N GLY A 140 -12.31 21.11 -6.17
CA GLY A 140 -12.75 20.87 -7.55
C GLY A 140 -11.91 19.85 -8.34
N ALA A 141 -10.62 19.73 -8.00
CA ALA A 141 -9.65 18.80 -8.57
C ALA A 141 -9.44 17.60 -7.66
N LEU A 142 -9.83 16.41 -8.12
CA LEU A 142 -9.55 15.14 -7.46
C LEU A 142 -8.10 14.71 -7.77
N SER A 143 -7.27 14.53 -6.75
CA SER A 143 -5.90 14.03 -6.94
C SER A 143 -5.90 12.53 -7.21
N CYS A 144 -5.15 12.08 -8.22
CA CYS A 144 -5.05 10.66 -8.59
C CYS A 144 -4.53 9.78 -7.44
N SER A 145 -3.64 10.31 -6.59
CA SER A 145 -3.10 9.58 -5.42
C SER A 145 -4.19 9.17 -4.41
N VAL A 146 -5.16 10.05 -4.17
CA VAL A 146 -6.29 9.79 -3.27
C VAL A 146 -7.26 8.76 -3.88
N VAL A 147 -7.47 8.81 -5.20
CA VAL A 147 -8.28 7.81 -5.91
C VAL A 147 -7.60 6.44 -5.91
N VAL A 148 -6.29 6.36 -6.17
CA VAL A 148 -5.51 5.11 -6.06
C VAL A 148 -5.68 4.49 -4.67
N GLN A 149 -5.59 5.31 -3.62
CA GLN A 149 -5.78 4.83 -2.24
C GLN A 149 -7.20 4.29 -2.03
N MET A 150 -8.23 4.99 -2.49
CA MET A 150 -9.61 4.50 -2.40
C MET A 150 -9.79 3.16 -3.12
N VAL A 151 -9.33 3.07 -4.38
CA VAL A 151 -9.42 1.84 -5.20
C VAL A 151 -8.68 0.67 -4.52
N SER A 152 -7.50 0.91 -3.97
CA SER A 152 -6.73 -0.11 -3.24
C SER A 152 -7.45 -0.61 -2.00
N ASN A 153 -8.06 0.27 -1.20
CA ASN A 153 -8.78 -0.13 0.01
C ASN A 153 -10.06 -0.91 -0.32
N VAL A 154 -10.83 -0.44 -1.30
CA VAL A 154 -12.06 -1.12 -1.74
C VAL A 154 -11.75 -2.48 -2.37
N LYS A 155 -10.64 -2.61 -3.11
CA LYS A 155 -10.18 -3.90 -3.64
C LYS A 155 -9.82 -4.88 -2.52
N ALA A 156 -9.16 -4.42 -1.46
CA ALA A 156 -8.89 -5.25 -0.28
C ALA A 156 -10.21 -5.70 0.39
N LEU A 157 -11.16 -4.78 0.58
CA LEU A 157 -12.49 -5.11 1.11
C LEU A 157 -13.21 -6.16 0.26
N LEU A 158 -13.19 -6.02 -1.07
CA LEU A 158 -13.78 -7.00 -1.99
C LEU A 158 -13.15 -8.38 -1.80
N SER A 159 -11.82 -8.46 -1.82
CA SER A 159 -11.09 -9.73 -1.66
C SER A 159 -11.33 -10.39 -0.29
N GLU A 160 -11.34 -9.61 0.79
CA GLU A 160 -11.61 -10.11 2.14
C GLU A 160 -13.05 -10.62 2.26
N THR A 161 -14.01 -9.92 1.65
CA THR A 161 -15.43 -10.33 1.67
C THR A 161 -15.64 -11.60 0.84
N GLU A 162 -15.05 -11.72 -0.34
CA GLU A 162 -15.08 -12.94 -1.17
C GLU A 162 -14.45 -14.14 -0.45
N LEU A 163 -13.30 -13.93 0.18
CA LEU A 163 -12.61 -14.96 0.95
C LEU A 163 -13.47 -15.43 2.13
N LEU A 164 -14.11 -14.49 2.82
CA LEU A 164 -14.98 -14.76 3.95
C LEU A 164 -16.22 -15.57 3.54
N LEU A 165 -16.82 -15.22 2.40
CA LEU A 165 -17.98 -15.91 1.83
C LEU A 165 -17.64 -17.29 1.29
N THR A 166 -16.48 -17.45 0.66
CA THR A 166 -16.00 -18.76 0.18
C THR A 166 -15.64 -19.68 1.35
N GLY A 167 -15.18 -19.11 2.46
CA GLY A 167 -14.84 -19.82 3.67
C GLY A 167 -16.03 -20.00 4.60
N LYS A 168 -15.86 -19.50 5.82
CA LYS A 168 -16.72 -19.78 6.98
C LYS A 168 -18.15 -19.25 6.87
N MET A 169 -18.41 -18.23 6.05
CA MET A 169 -19.74 -17.62 5.94
C MET A 169 -20.65 -18.26 4.89
N SER A 170 -20.12 -19.13 4.02
CA SER A 170 -20.91 -19.81 2.98
C SER A 170 -22.13 -20.56 3.53
N MET A 171 -22.02 -21.12 4.74
CA MET A 171 -23.05 -21.95 5.38
C MET A 171 -23.81 -21.23 6.50
N GLN A 172 -23.43 -19.98 6.82
CA GLN A 172 -23.91 -19.27 8.01
C GLN A 172 -24.89 -18.14 7.66
N LEU A 173 -24.78 -17.58 6.45
CA LEU A 173 -25.68 -16.54 5.95
C LEU A 173 -26.96 -17.14 5.38
N ASP A 174 -28.08 -16.43 5.54
CA ASP A 174 -29.31 -16.78 4.87
C ASP A 174 -29.17 -16.57 3.34
N PRO A 175 -29.81 -17.42 2.50
CA PRO A 175 -29.77 -17.27 1.04
C PRO A 175 -29.99 -15.85 0.52
N PRO A 176 -31.01 -15.07 0.97
CA PRO A 176 -31.20 -13.69 0.52
C PRO A 176 -30.05 -12.74 0.92
N GLN A 177 -29.43 -12.94 2.10
CA GLN A 177 -28.31 -12.12 2.56
C GLN A 177 -27.05 -12.40 1.73
N GLN A 178 -26.83 -13.68 1.40
CA GLN A 178 -25.72 -14.10 0.56
C GLN A 178 -25.88 -13.58 -0.89
N GLU A 179 -27.08 -13.66 -1.45
CA GLU A 179 -27.40 -13.10 -2.77
C GLU A 179 -27.21 -11.58 -2.80
N GLN A 180 -27.70 -10.86 -1.78
CA GLN A 180 -27.51 -9.41 -1.66
C GLN A 180 -26.03 -9.03 -1.64
N LEU A 181 -25.22 -9.73 -0.84
CA LEU A 181 -23.79 -9.44 -0.72
C LEU A 181 -23.02 -9.81 -1.99
N ASN A 182 -23.36 -10.93 -2.62
CA ASN A 182 -22.80 -11.32 -3.92
C ASN A 182 -23.17 -10.33 -5.03
N ALA A 183 -24.40 -9.80 -5.04
CA ALA A 183 -24.81 -8.77 -5.99
C ALA A 183 -24.00 -7.48 -5.81
N ALA A 184 -23.80 -7.06 -4.56
CA ALA A 184 -22.96 -5.91 -4.23
C ALA A 184 -21.49 -6.12 -4.62
N LEU A 185 -20.92 -7.31 -4.37
CA LEU A 185 -19.56 -7.67 -4.77
C LEU A 185 -19.39 -7.66 -6.30
N ASN A 186 -20.32 -8.26 -7.02
CA ASN A 186 -20.29 -8.27 -8.49
C ASN A 186 -20.38 -6.86 -9.08
N SER A 187 -21.19 -5.98 -8.48
CA SER A 187 -21.27 -4.57 -8.87
C SER A 187 -19.92 -3.86 -8.71
N VAL A 188 -19.25 -4.01 -7.56
CA VAL A 188 -17.92 -3.44 -7.32
C VAL A 188 -16.87 -4.04 -8.26
N ALA A 189 -16.89 -5.36 -8.49
CA ALA A 189 -15.98 -6.04 -9.43
C ALA A 189 -16.17 -5.58 -10.88
N GLN A 190 -17.39 -5.26 -11.29
CA GLN A 190 -17.67 -4.70 -12.60
C GLN A 190 -17.12 -3.27 -12.72
N GLN A 191 -17.30 -2.45 -11.69
CA GLN A 191 -16.74 -1.09 -11.67
C GLN A 191 -15.21 -1.09 -11.63
N LEU A 192 -14.58 -2.03 -10.91
CA LEU A 192 -13.12 -2.23 -10.96
C LEU A 192 -12.63 -2.53 -12.38
N ARG A 193 -13.35 -3.37 -13.13
CA ARG A 193 -13.00 -3.66 -14.53
C ARG A 193 -13.08 -2.41 -15.41
N ARG A 194 -14.09 -1.56 -15.22
CA ARG A 194 -14.20 -0.28 -15.95
C ARG A 194 -13.06 0.70 -15.60
N LEU A 195 -12.61 0.69 -14.34
CA LEU A 195 -11.47 1.48 -13.91
C LEU A 195 -10.12 0.92 -14.40
N ALA A 196 -10.06 -0.34 -14.82
CA ALA A 196 -8.83 -0.97 -15.34
C ALA A 196 -8.41 -0.37 -16.70
N ASP A 197 -9.39 0.16 -17.44
CA ASP A 197 -9.16 0.86 -18.71
C ASP A 197 -8.45 2.21 -18.53
N ILE A 198 -8.33 2.70 -17.28
CA ILE A 198 -7.61 3.93 -16.94
C ILE A 198 -6.12 3.61 -16.73
N PRO A 199 -5.20 4.16 -17.56
CA PRO A 199 -3.79 3.75 -17.59
C PRO A 199 -3.05 3.88 -16.26
N TRP A 200 -3.40 4.87 -15.43
CA TRP A 200 -2.75 5.11 -14.14
C TRP A 200 -3.37 4.30 -12.98
N LEU A 201 -4.54 3.69 -13.18
CA LEU A 201 -5.19 2.77 -12.23
C LEU A 201 -4.91 1.30 -12.55
N CYS A 202 -4.55 0.99 -13.80
CA CYS A 202 -4.21 -0.36 -14.25
C CYS A 202 -3.19 -1.10 -13.33
N PRO A 203 -2.06 -0.48 -12.88
CA PRO A 203 -1.10 -1.16 -12.00
C PRO A 203 -1.64 -1.50 -10.59
N VAL A 204 -2.74 -0.85 -10.18
CA VAL A 204 -3.39 -1.05 -8.87
C VAL A 204 -4.45 -2.14 -8.98
N ILE A 205 -5.11 -2.21 -10.13
CA ILE A 205 -6.21 -3.14 -10.40
C ILE A 205 -5.68 -4.51 -10.84
N ASP A 206 -4.60 -4.55 -11.62
CA ASP A 206 -3.90 -5.78 -12.01
C ASP A 206 -2.42 -5.75 -11.57
N PRO A 207 -2.07 -6.43 -10.46
CA PRO A 207 -0.67 -6.61 -10.07
C PRO A 207 0.00 -7.81 -10.78
N SER A 208 -0.69 -8.52 -11.68
CA SER A 208 -0.17 -9.72 -12.33
C SER A 208 0.40 -9.41 -13.72
N ASP A 209 1.70 -9.65 -13.81
CA ASP A 209 2.42 -10.00 -15.03
C ASP A 209 2.63 -8.91 -16.10
N HIS A 210 3.64 -8.07 -15.85
CA HIS A 210 4.56 -7.72 -16.93
C HIS A 210 5.91 -8.36 -16.62
N GLU A 211 6.00 -9.69 -16.80
CA GLU A 211 7.27 -10.36 -17.02
C GLU A 211 7.95 -9.74 -18.26
N GLY A 212 9.02 -8.98 -18.02
CA GLY A 212 10.03 -8.74 -19.04
C GLY A 212 10.84 -10.03 -19.26
N PRO A 213 11.24 -10.36 -20.50
CA PRO A 213 11.81 -11.68 -20.80
C PRO A 213 13.20 -11.89 -20.17
N LEU A 214 13.39 -13.10 -19.62
CA LEU A 214 14.66 -13.76 -19.33
C LEU A 214 15.53 -13.15 -18.21
N THR A 215 15.58 -13.81 -17.05
CA THR A 215 16.62 -14.83 -16.78
C THR A 215 16.34 -15.56 -15.45
N ASP A 216 16.13 -16.87 -15.60
CA ASP A 216 16.34 -17.97 -14.66
C ASP A 216 16.89 -17.64 -13.26
N PHE A 217 16.06 -17.80 -12.23
CA PHE A 217 16.50 -18.34 -10.94
C PHE A 217 15.44 -19.27 -10.39
N SER A 218 15.40 -20.45 -11.00
CA SER A 218 14.75 -21.62 -10.42
C SER A 218 15.27 -21.88 -8.99
N LYS A 219 14.34 -22.16 -8.06
CA LYS A 219 14.50 -22.64 -6.66
C LYS A 219 14.63 -21.57 -5.57
N ARG A 220 13.52 -21.29 -4.87
CA ARG A 220 13.35 -21.63 -3.42
C ARG A 220 11.93 -21.30 -2.93
N SER A 221 10.97 -22.18 -3.28
CA SER A 221 9.77 -22.37 -2.46
C SER A 221 10.16 -23.24 -1.26
N ARG A 222 10.15 -22.67 -0.04
CA ARG A 222 9.79 -23.36 1.21
C ARG A 222 9.23 -22.34 2.20
N SER A 223 7.91 -22.39 2.33
CA SER A 223 7.09 -21.90 3.44
C SER A 223 7.80 -22.04 4.80
N ALA A 224 8.01 -20.92 5.50
CA ALA A 224 8.53 -20.90 6.87
C ALA A 224 7.36 -20.67 7.85
N LYS A 225 6.89 -21.77 8.44
CA LYS A 225 5.97 -21.76 9.60
C LYS A 225 6.64 -21.04 10.77
N PHE A 226 6.02 -19.96 11.24
CA PHE A 226 6.39 -19.31 12.50
C PHE A 226 6.11 -20.27 13.66
N ARG A 227 7.15 -20.68 14.41
CA ARG A 227 6.96 -21.29 15.73
C ARG A 227 7.05 -20.20 16.78
N LEU A 228 5.95 -20.00 17.52
CA LEU A 228 5.92 -19.21 18.74
C LEU A 228 6.81 -19.92 19.79
N VAL A 229 7.81 -19.21 20.32
CA VAL A 229 8.61 -19.70 21.46
C VAL A 229 7.89 -19.26 22.74
N PRO A 230 7.52 -20.17 23.67
CA PRO A 230 6.92 -19.79 24.93
C PRO A 230 7.91 -18.98 25.78
N LYS A 231 7.42 -17.87 26.34
CA LYS A 231 8.21 -17.00 27.23
C LYS A 231 8.64 -17.75 28.48
N PHE A 232 9.96 -17.79 28.71
CA PHE A 232 10.52 -18.25 29.98
C PHE A 232 10.12 -17.27 31.09
N LYS A 233 9.37 -17.78 32.08
CA LYS A 233 9.13 -17.12 33.36
C LYS A 233 10.44 -17.09 34.14
N LYS A 234 10.78 -15.92 34.67
CA LYS A 234 11.89 -15.73 35.62
C LYS A 234 11.38 -16.15 36.99
N ASP A 235 11.65 -17.39 37.38
CA ASP A 235 11.42 -17.87 38.73
C ASP A 235 12.46 -17.29 39.70
N LYS A 236 11.93 -16.80 40.82
CA LYS A 236 12.63 -16.25 41.97
C LYS A 236 12.83 -17.40 42.95
N ASN A 237 14.06 -17.72 43.34
CA ASN A 237 14.28 -18.53 44.53
C ASN A 237 15.50 -18.09 45.35
N ASN A 238 15.21 -17.81 46.63
CA ASN A 238 16.12 -17.62 47.74
C ASN A 238 16.54 -18.98 48.31
N LYS A 239 17.80 -19.11 48.75
CA LYS A 239 18.30 -19.81 49.98
C LYS A 239 19.80 -20.11 49.79
N ASN A 240 20.71 -19.46 50.54
CA ASN A 240 21.39 -19.94 51.77
C ASN A 240 22.05 -21.33 51.63
N LYS A 241 23.26 -21.64 52.13
CA LYS A 241 24.03 -21.21 53.31
C LYS A 241 25.48 -21.77 53.22
N GLU A 242 26.42 -21.17 53.96
CA GLU A 242 27.67 -21.70 54.55
C GLU A 242 28.73 -22.41 53.68
N THR A 243 29.95 -21.86 53.64
CA THR A 243 31.07 -22.29 54.51
C THR A 243 32.04 -21.11 54.65
#